data_AF-C4WWD2-F1
#
_entry.id   AF-C4WWD2-F1
#
_cell.length_a   1.000
_cell.length_b   1.000
_cell.length_c   1.000
_cell.angle_alpha   90.00
_cell.angle_beta   90.00
_cell.angle_gamma   90.00
#
_symmetry.space_group_name_H-M   'P 1'
#
loop_
_entity.id
_entity.type
_entity.pdbx_description
1 polymer ?
#
loop_
_entity_poly.entity_id
_entity_poly.type
_entity_poly.pdbx_seq_one_letter_code
_entity_poly.pdbx_strand_id
1 'polypeptide(L)'
;MTPVSELPFNVRPNTRKEKNKLASRACRLKKKAQHEANKIKLFGLETEHRRLINAIAQVKQMLVARTTSDSFPKESQELTNASEKIAKNATRLKVAGQTTEFVNKVLEKTQIRCTARWLG
;
A
#
# COMPACT_ATOMS: atom_id res chain seq x y z
N MET A 1 -34.92 -15.16 -4.92
CA MET A 1 -34.54 -16.37 -4.15
C MET A 1 -35.70 -16.71 -3.24
N THR A 2 -36.32 -17.89 -3.38
CA THR A 2 -37.34 -18.34 -2.43
C THR A 2 -36.71 -18.52 -1.04
N PRO A 3 -37.36 -18.03 0.03
CA PRO A 3 -36.85 -18.16 1.37
C PRO A 3 -36.86 -19.64 1.80
N VAL A 4 -35.84 -20.04 2.56
CA VAL A 4 -35.64 -21.45 2.97
C VAL A 4 -36.80 -21.96 3.84
N SER A 5 -37.59 -21.06 4.43
CA SER A 5 -38.80 -21.35 5.20
C SER A 5 -39.98 -21.87 4.37
N GLU A 6 -39.98 -21.66 3.05
CA GLU A 6 -41.08 -22.04 2.15
C GLU A 6 -40.82 -23.36 1.38
N LEU A 7 -39.61 -23.93 1.51
CA LEU A 7 -39.26 -25.20 0.85
C LEU A 7 -39.83 -26.42 1.61
N PRO A 8 -40.04 -27.58 0.98
CA PRO A 8 -40.44 -28.81 1.68
C PRO A 8 -39.42 -29.22 2.76
N PHE A 9 -39.86 -29.73 3.92
CA PHE A 9 -39.00 -29.98 5.09
C PHE A 9 -37.79 -30.88 4.82
N ASN A 10 -37.90 -31.82 3.87
CA ASN A 10 -36.83 -32.74 3.47
C ASN A 10 -35.69 -32.08 2.66
N VAL A 11 -35.93 -30.96 1.98
CA VAL A 11 -34.92 -30.24 1.17
C VAL A 11 -34.32 -29.03 1.89
N ARG A 12 -34.95 -28.56 2.98
CA ARG A 12 -34.42 -27.45 3.80
C ARG A 12 -33.00 -27.73 4.34
N PRO A 13 -32.67 -28.91 4.89
CA PRO A 13 -31.34 -29.17 5.43
C PRO A 13 -30.23 -29.09 4.38
N ASN A 14 -30.47 -29.67 3.20
CA ASN A 14 -29.52 -29.63 2.08
C ASN A 14 -29.32 -28.20 1.58
N THR A 15 -30.40 -27.44 1.40
CA THR A 15 -30.34 -26.02 0.99
C THR A 15 -29.57 -25.17 2.01
N ARG A 16 -29.77 -25.39 3.32
CA ARG A 16 -29.02 -24.70 4.38
C ARG A 16 -27.53 -25.04 4.32
N LYS A 17 -27.19 -26.32 4.13
CA LYS A 17 -25.80 -26.80 4.04
C LYS A 17 -25.05 -26.17 2.86
N GLU A 18 -25.69 -26.08 1.69
CA GLU A 18 -25.09 -25.46 0.52
C GLU A 18 -24.91 -23.94 0.68
N LYS A 19 -25.92 -23.24 1.20
CA LYS A 19 -25.81 -21.79 1.52
C LYS A 19 -24.68 -21.51 2.50
N ASN A 20 -24.56 -22.29 3.57
CA ASN A 20 -23.47 -22.16 4.54
C ASN A 20 -22.09 -22.47 3.94
N LYS A 21 -22.01 -23.44 3.02
CA LYS A 21 -20.77 -23.75 2.29
C LYS A 21 -20.32 -22.58 1.43
N LEU A 22 -21.23 -21.95 0.69
CA LEU A 22 -20.94 -20.77 -0.13
C LEU A 22 -20.55 -19.56 0.72
N ALA A 23 -21.30 -19.26 1.78
CA ALA A 23 -20.99 -18.18 2.70
C ALA A 23 -19.58 -18.35 3.34
N SER A 24 -19.26 -19.57 3.78
CA SER A 24 -17.94 -19.88 4.34
C SER A 24 -16.81 -19.71 3.32
N ARG A 25 -17.04 -20.10 2.05
CA ARG A 25 -16.07 -19.89 0.96
C ARG A 25 -15.85 -18.40 0.68
N ALA A 26 -16.93 -17.63 0.55
CA ALA A 26 -16.85 -16.19 0.35
C ALA A 26 -16.09 -15.49 1.48
N CYS A 27 -16.38 -15.85 2.73
CA CYS A 27 -15.69 -15.32 3.90
C CYS A 27 -14.17 -15.63 3.87
N ARG A 28 -13.80 -16.88 3.57
CA ARG A 28 -12.37 -17.26 3.43
C ARG A 28 -11.67 -16.49 2.33
N LEU A 29 -12.30 -16.32 1.17
CA LEU A 29 -11.74 -15.56 0.06
C LEU A 29 -11.58 -14.08 0.41
N LYS A 30 -12.58 -13.47 1.07
CA LYS A 30 -12.49 -12.09 1.56
C LYS A 30 -11.31 -11.92 2.53
N LYS A 31 -11.13 -12.84 3.48
CA LYS A 31 -10.00 -12.80 4.43
C LYS A 31 -8.65 -12.93 3.72
N LYS A 32 -8.55 -13.83 2.72
CA LYS A 32 -7.32 -13.97 1.89
C LYS A 32 -7.02 -12.69 1.12
N ALA A 33 -8.00 -12.11 0.44
CA ALA A 33 -7.84 -10.87 -0.31
C ALA A 33 -7.41 -9.71 0.59
N GLN A 34 -8.01 -9.59 1.79
CA GLN A 34 -7.60 -8.61 2.78
C GLN A 34 -6.15 -8.81 3.25
N HIS A 35 -5.73 -10.06 3.44
CA HIS A 35 -4.35 -10.37 3.82
C HIS A 35 -3.36 -9.96 2.73
N GLU A 36 -3.63 -10.29 1.46
CA GLU A 36 -2.78 -9.85 0.34
C GLU A 36 -2.74 -8.32 0.20
N ALA A 37 -3.89 -7.65 0.37
CA ALA A 37 -3.93 -6.18 0.40
C ALA A 37 -3.07 -5.60 1.53
N ASN A 38 -3.09 -6.20 2.72
CA ASN A 38 -2.27 -5.75 3.85
C ASN A 38 -0.77 -5.91 3.58
N LYS A 39 -0.33 -6.94 2.84
CA LYS A 39 1.07 -7.05 2.42
C LYS A 39 1.49 -5.86 1.57
N ILE A 40 0.65 -5.46 0.62
CA ILE A 40 0.90 -4.28 -0.24
C ILE A 40 0.96 -3.00 0.62
N LYS A 41 0.04 -2.85 1.59
CA LYS A 41 0.06 -1.70 2.51
C LYS A 41 1.36 -1.61 3.28
N LEU A 42 1.79 -2.72 3.91
CA LEU A 42 3.02 -2.77 4.70
C LEU A 42 4.23 -2.44 3.83
N PHE A 43 4.33 -3.02 2.64
CA PHE A 43 5.42 -2.73 1.71
C PHE A 43 5.46 -1.25 1.29
N GLY A 44 4.31 -0.65 1.00
CA GLY A 44 4.21 0.76 0.65
C GLY A 44 4.64 1.68 1.79
N LEU A 45 4.17 1.41 3.01
CA LEU A 45 4.51 2.17 4.21
C LEU A 45 6.00 2.03 4.57
N GLU A 46 6.56 0.83 4.50
CA GLU A 46 7.99 0.59 4.71
C GLU A 46 8.83 1.37 3.68
N THR A 47 8.40 1.36 2.42
CA THR A 47 9.09 2.09 1.36
C THR A 47 9.05 3.60 1.58
N GLU A 48 7.89 4.16 1.94
CA GLU A 48 7.76 5.57 2.32
C GLU A 48 8.66 5.90 3.52
N HIS A 49 8.59 5.10 4.58
CA HIS A 49 9.37 5.29 5.80
C HIS A 49 10.87 5.32 5.50
N ARG A 50 11.38 4.33 4.76
CA ARG A 50 12.79 4.24 4.35
C ARG A 50 13.23 5.48 3.56
N ARG A 51 12.38 6.01 2.67
CA ARG A 51 12.70 7.23 1.90
C ARG A 51 12.81 8.44 2.81
N LEU A 52 11.91 8.59 3.78
CA LEU A 52 11.95 9.68 4.76
C LEU A 52 13.19 9.58 5.67
N ILE A 53 13.51 8.39 6.17
CA ILE A 53 14.71 8.17 6.99
C ILE A 53 15.99 8.52 6.21
N ASN A 54 16.11 8.07 4.96
CA ASN A 54 17.26 8.41 4.13
C ASN A 54 17.37 9.91 3.87
N ALA A 55 16.24 10.59 3.64
CA ALA A 55 16.21 12.04 3.47
C ALA A 55 16.65 12.80 4.74
N ILE A 56 16.18 12.36 5.91
CA ILE A 56 16.63 12.91 7.20
C ILE A 56 18.13 12.70 7.38
N ALA A 57 18.65 11.52 7.06
CA ALA A 57 20.08 11.23 7.14
C ALA A 57 20.91 12.14 6.20
N GLN A 58 20.46 12.34 4.96
CA GLN A 58 21.10 13.24 4.00
C GLN A 58 21.13 14.70 4.50
N VAL A 59 20.01 15.20 5.01
CA VAL A 59 19.94 16.56 5.56
C VAL A 59 20.86 16.69 6.78
N LYS A 60 20.90 15.69 7.67
CA LYS A 60 21.82 15.68 8.82
C LYS A 60 23.29 15.73 8.37
N GLN A 61 23.68 14.92 7.39
CA GLN A 61 25.04 14.92 6.85
C GLN A 61 25.42 16.28 6.25
N MET A 62 24.50 16.90 5.52
CA MET A 62 24.70 18.23 4.94
C MET A 62 24.89 19.31 6.02
N LEU A 63 24.14 19.24 7.13
CA LEU A 63 24.29 20.17 8.26
C LEU A 63 25.59 19.96 9.03
N VAL A 64 25.98 18.70 9.25
CA VAL A 64 27.27 18.37 9.89
C VAL A 64 28.42 18.89 9.03
N ALA A 65 28.40 18.62 7.72
CA ALA A 65 29.41 19.09 6.78
C ALA A 65 29.57 20.61 6.87
N ARG A 66 28.46 21.37 6.86
CA ARG A 66 28.47 22.83 7.05
C ARG A 66 29.16 23.27 8.35
N THR A 67 28.97 22.53 9.44
CA THR A 67 29.42 22.92 10.78
C THR A 67 30.89 22.59 11.01
N THR A 68 31.42 21.55 10.33
CA THR A 68 32.80 21.06 10.53
C THR A 68 33.84 21.74 9.65
N SER A 69 33.43 22.49 8.64
CA SER A 69 34.33 23.12 7.67
C SER A 69 34.31 24.64 7.82
N ASP A 70 35.43 25.21 8.29
CA ASP A 70 35.63 26.65 8.48
C ASP A 70 35.60 27.49 7.20
N SER A 71 35.52 26.85 6.02
CA SER A 71 35.67 27.47 4.70
C SER A 71 34.41 27.48 3.83
N PHE A 72 33.22 27.19 4.36
CA PHE A 72 32.01 27.21 3.53
C PHE A 72 31.53 28.64 3.23
N PRO A 73 31.16 28.95 1.97
CA PRO A 73 30.48 30.18 1.64
C PRO A 73 29.20 30.29 2.48
N LYS A 74 28.93 31.50 3.01
CA LYS A 74 27.71 31.88 3.74
C LYS A 74 26.43 31.82 2.88
N GLU A 75 26.41 31.04 1.82
CA GLU A 75 25.30 31.00 0.86
C GLU A 75 24.22 30.06 1.39
N SER A 76 23.50 30.55 2.39
CA SER A 76 22.36 29.88 3.02
C SER A 76 21.30 29.45 2.00
N GLN A 77 21.24 30.11 0.83
CA GLN A 77 20.26 29.85 -0.22
C GLN A 77 20.45 28.48 -0.88
N GLU A 78 21.70 28.06 -1.16
CA GLU A 78 21.96 26.79 -1.84
C GLU A 78 21.64 25.58 -0.95
N LEU A 79 21.95 25.67 0.34
CA LEU A 79 21.60 24.65 1.33
C LEU A 79 20.08 24.53 1.53
N THR A 80 19.38 25.66 1.54
CA THR A 80 17.92 25.68 1.55
C THR A 80 17.35 25.02 0.30
N ASN A 81 17.88 25.34 -0.88
CA ASN A 81 17.45 24.72 -2.13
C ASN A 81 17.72 23.20 -2.17
N ALA A 82 18.88 22.77 -1.66
CA ALA A 82 19.26 21.36 -1.60
C ALA A 82 18.37 20.57 -0.62
N SER A 83 18.14 21.10 0.58
CA SER A 83 17.23 20.48 1.56
C SER A 83 15.79 20.40 1.04
N GLU A 84 15.30 21.44 0.35
CA GLU A 84 13.96 21.43 -0.24
C GLU A 84 13.83 20.38 -1.36
N LYS A 85 14.85 20.22 -2.21
CA LYS A 85 14.90 19.15 -3.22
C LYS A 85 14.85 17.76 -2.57
N ILE A 86 15.60 17.55 -1.48
CA ILE A 86 15.60 16.28 -0.73
C ILE A 86 14.20 16.01 -0.15
N ALA A 87 13.57 17.02 0.48
CA ALA A 87 12.23 16.90 1.05
C ALA A 87 11.16 16.58 -0.02
N LYS A 88 11.20 17.27 -1.17
CA LYS A 88 10.30 17.01 -2.31
C LYS A 88 10.47 15.59 -2.86
N ASN A 89 11.70 15.11 -2.98
CA ASN A 89 11.98 13.75 -3.46
C ASN A 89 11.49 12.68 -2.48
N ALA A 90 11.70 12.90 -1.17
CA ALA A 90 11.31 11.98 -0.11
C ALA A 90 9.78 11.84 -0.01
N THR A 91 9.06 12.96 -0.13
CA THR A 91 7.60 13.03 -0.01
C THR A 91 6.84 12.74 -1.31
N ARG A 92 7.54 12.36 -2.39
CA ARG A 92 6.91 12.02 -3.69
C ARG A 92 6.00 10.80 -3.59
N LEU A 93 6.29 9.87 -2.67
CA LEU A 93 5.46 8.71 -2.39
C LEU A 93 4.82 8.90 -1.01
N LYS A 94 3.51 9.17 -0.99
CA LYS A 94 2.71 9.23 0.23
C LYS A 94 1.76 8.04 0.25
N VAL A 95 1.96 7.13 1.20
CA VAL A 95 1.14 5.93 1.39
C VAL A 95 0.36 6.03 2.69
N ALA A 96 0.97 6.60 3.74
CA ALA A 96 0.31 6.93 4.98
C ALA A 96 -0.93 7.82 4.73
N GLY A 97 -2.07 7.45 5.32
CA GLY A 97 -3.35 8.14 5.12
C GLY A 97 -4.06 7.86 3.78
N GLN A 98 -3.37 7.27 2.79
CA GLN A 98 -3.91 6.95 1.45
C GLN A 98 -3.65 5.48 1.08
N THR A 99 -3.69 4.60 2.07
CA THR A 99 -3.28 3.19 1.90
C THR A 99 -4.22 2.40 0.98
N THR A 100 -5.50 2.77 0.93
CA THR A 100 -6.49 2.09 0.08
C THR A 100 -6.26 2.42 -1.39
N GLU A 101 -6.05 3.70 -1.70
CA GLU A 101 -5.74 4.22 -3.03
C GLU A 101 -4.43 3.62 -3.53
N PHE A 102 -3.41 3.52 -2.66
CA PHE A 102 -2.14 2.88 -2.99
C PHE A 102 -2.32 1.41 -3.37
N VAL A 103 -3.08 0.64 -2.57
CA VAL A 103 -3.36 -0.77 -2.86
C VAL A 103 -4.09 -0.91 -4.20
N ASN A 104 -5.15 -0.14 -4.43
CA ASN A 104 -5.92 -0.20 -5.67
C ASN A 104 -5.04 0.11 -6.89
N LYS A 105 -4.22 1.17 -6.81
CA LYS A 105 -3.28 1.54 -7.88
C LYS A 105 -2.27 0.44 -8.19
N VAL A 106 -1.78 -0.28 -7.18
CA VAL A 106 -0.85 -1.41 -7.37
C VAL A 106 -1.59 -2.62 -7.97
N LEU A 107 -2.82 -2.89 -7.53
CA LEU A 107 -3.64 -3.97 -8.05
C LEU A 107 -4.04 -3.74 -9.51
N GLU A 108 -4.45 -2.52 -9.88
CA GLU A 108 -4.74 -2.15 -11.27
C GLU A 108 -3.53 -2.37 -12.18
N LYS A 109 -2.35 -1.89 -11.75
CA LYS A 109 -1.09 -2.08 -12.50
C LYS A 109 -0.71 -3.54 -12.68
N THR A 110 -1.03 -4.40 -11.72
CA THR A 110 -0.74 -5.84 -11.78
C THR A 110 -1.82 -6.62 -12.55
N GLN A 111 -3.10 -6.22 -12.48
CA GLN A 111 -4.18 -6.79 -13.30
C GLN A 111 -3.98 -6.53 -14.81
N ILE A 112 -3.52 -5.34 -15.18
CA ILE A 112 -3.16 -5.02 -16.58
C ILE A 112 -2.04 -5.95 -17.09
N ARG A 113 -1.11 -6.35 -16.22
CA ARG A 113 -0.04 -7.30 -16.57
C ARG A 113 -0.50 -8.74 -16.65
N CYS A 114 -1.48 -9.15 -15.85
CA CYS A 114 -2.06 -10.49 -15.92
C CYS A 114 -2.90 -10.68 -17.18
N THR A 115 -3.74 -9.71 -17.56
CA THR A 115 -4.55 -9.82 -18.80
C THR A 115 -3.69 -9.90 -20.06
N ALA A 116 -2.56 -9.20 -20.11
CA ALA A 116 -1.59 -9.29 -21.21
C ALA A 116 -0.89 -10.66 -21.33
N ARG A 117 -0.89 -11.49 -20.28
CA ARG A 117 -0.25 -12.83 -20.27
C ARG A 117 -1.23 -13.97 -20.56
N TRP A 118 -2.53 -13.72 -20.58
CA TRP A 118 -3.56 -14.72 -20.92
C TRP A 118 -4.01 -14.67 -22.40
N LEU A 119 -3.42 -13.78 -23.20
CA LEU A 119 -3.66 -13.64 -24.65
C LEU A 119 -2.49 -14.17 -25.50
N GLY A 120 -1.62 -15.00 -24.92
CA GLY A 120 -0.52 -15.68 -25.62
C GLY A 120 -0.66 -17.19 -25.52
#